data_AF-A0A4Y3TSX1-F1
#
_entry.id   AF-A0A4Y3TSX1-F1
#
_cell.length_a   1.000
_cell.length_b   1.000
_cell.length_c   1.000
_cell.angle_alpha   90.00
_cell.angle_beta   90.00
_cell.angle_gamma   90.00
#
_symmetry.space_group_name_H-M   'P 1'
#
loop_
_entity.id
_entity.type
_entity.pdbx_description
1 polymer ?
#
loop_
_entity_poly.entity_id
_entity_poly.type
_entity_poly.pdbx_seq_one_letter_code
_entity_poly.pdbx_strand_id
1 'polypeptide(L)'
;MERSITPRVAPSSPGYGAMGAAPFARQGMMPYQNRHPFLTGFAGGFLGAGLFGLLSGHGFMGGVGGLFSFIGLLLQIGLVVMVVMWLVRRFSGAGNAGSRMGMQGPSRPVSPPFGTQQAPSTPVQITTADYQAFQQTLMDIQTAWNQQNIPAMQQMATPEMVSYFNEQLAALASQGARNVVSDVRFLQGDVSEAWSENGMNYATVAMRYSLIDLTTNAMGQVIDGSSTEPVTITELWTFVRPARGGRWLLSAIQQTR
;
A
#
# COMPACT_ATOMS: atom_id res chain seq x y z
N MET A 1 -32.38 46.24 -40.67
CA MET A 1 -32.69 44.82 -40.93
C MET A 1 -31.51 44.23 -41.67
N GLU A 2 -30.86 43.28 -41.00
CA GLU A 2 -29.54 42.72 -41.27
C GLU A 2 -29.48 41.85 -42.53
N ARG A 3 -28.38 41.93 -43.29
CA ARG A 3 -27.82 40.85 -44.12
C ARG A 3 -26.31 41.05 -44.25
N SER A 4 -25.52 40.19 -43.60
CA SER A 4 -24.07 40.06 -43.83
C SER A 4 -23.69 38.60 -43.58
N ILE A 5 -23.55 37.77 -44.62
CA ILE A 5 -22.40 37.61 -45.54
C ILE A 5 -21.19 36.99 -44.83
N THR A 6 -20.97 35.71 -45.13
CA THR A 6 -19.67 35.04 -45.07
C THR A 6 -19.22 34.71 -46.49
N PRO A 7 -17.95 34.98 -46.83
CA PRO A 7 -17.24 34.12 -47.76
C PRO A 7 -15.89 33.63 -47.22
N ARG A 8 -15.64 32.36 -47.53
CA ARG A 8 -14.43 31.56 -47.40
C ARG A 8 -13.32 32.06 -48.33
N VAL A 9 -12.06 32.08 -47.88
CA VAL A 9 -10.85 32.07 -48.75
C VAL A 9 -9.70 31.27 -48.10
N ALA A 10 -8.97 30.54 -48.94
CA ALA A 10 -7.82 29.67 -48.64
C ALA A 10 -6.46 30.41 -48.76
N PRO A 11 -5.35 29.89 -48.19
CA PRO A 11 -3.98 30.34 -48.49
C PRO A 11 -3.13 29.21 -49.13
N SER A 12 -1.93 29.36 -49.71
CA SER A 12 -1.19 30.37 -50.50
C SER A 12 0.22 29.76 -50.74
N SER A 13 0.85 29.97 -51.89
CA SER A 13 2.28 29.71 -52.23
C SER A 13 2.60 30.48 -53.55
N PRO A 14 3.85 30.75 -54.03
CA PRO A 14 5.21 30.30 -53.61
C PRO A 14 6.39 31.34 -53.72
N GLY A 15 7.62 30.94 -53.34
CA GLY A 15 8.95 31.40 -53.87
C GLY A 15 9.76 32.40 -53.01
N TYR A 16 11.11 32.51 -52.99
CA TYR A 16 12.29 31.80 -53.54
C TYR A 16 13.59 32.44 -52.94
N GLY A 17 14.69 31.68 -52.80
CA GLY A 17 16.11 32.14 -52.63
C GLY A 17 16.66 32.14 -51.18
N ALA A 18 17.90 31.77 -50.84
CA ALA A 18 19.14 31.40 -51.54
C ALA A 18 20.06 30.57 -50.58
N MET A 19 20.66 29.45 -51.02
CA MET A 19 22.10 29.22 -51.30
C MET A 19 23.07 29.11 -50.09
N GLY A 20 23.67 27.92 -49.92
CA GLY A 20 24.83 27.68 -49.04
C GLY A 20 25.19 26.18 -48.90
N ALA A 21 26.28 25.75 -49.53
CA ALA A 21 26.71 24.36 -49.69
C ALA A 21 27.50 23.77 -48.50
N ALA A 22 27.46 22.45 -48.34
CA ALA A 22 28.19 21.64 -47.36
C ALA A 22 29.69 21.50 -47.69
N PRO A 23 30.53 21.09 -46.71
CA PRO A 23 30.94 19.68 -46.71
C PRO A 23 31.09 19.07 -45.29
N PHE A 24 30.62 17.85 -45.09
CA PHE A 24 31.00 17.01 -43.95
C PHE A 24 32.00 15.96 -44.39
N ALA A 25 33.12 15.87 -43.67
CA ALA A 25 34.11 14.82 -43.81
C ALA A 25 34.49 14.24 -42.44
N ARG A 26 34.59 12.91 -42.43
CA ARG A 26 35.41 12.02 -41.59
C ARG A 26 34.91 11.48 -40.24
N GLN A 27 35.28 10.20 -40.10
CA GLN A 27 35.61 9.42 -38.90
C GLN A 27 34.42 8.63 -38.30
N GLY A 28 34.36 7.30 -38.28
CA GLY A 28 35.39 6.25 -38.38
C GLY A 28 35.70 5.68 -36.99
N MET A 29 35.48 4.35 -36.83
CA MET A 29 35.97 3.43 -35.77
C MET A 29 34.93 2.76 -34.82
N MET A 30 34.58 1.53 -35.21
CA MET A 30 34.52 0.22 -34.51
C MET A 30 35.32 0.06 -33.16
N PRO A 31 35.40 -1.14 -32.52
CA PRO A 31 34.44 -1.94 -31.73
C PRO A 31 35.08 -2.48 -30.40
N TYR A 32 34.61 -3.63 -29.85
CA TYR A 32 35.18 -4.48 -28.76
C TYR A 32 34.80 -4.06 -27.30
N GLN A 33 34.45 -4.88 -26.30
CA GLN A 33 34.55 -6.34 -26.05
C GLN A 33 34.04 -6.66 -24.61
N ASN A 34 33.37 -7.83 -24.39
CA ASN A 34 33.35 -8.72 -23.20
C ASN A 34 33.06 -8.19 -21.76
N ARG A 35 32.53 -8.92 -20.76
CA ARG A 35 32.03 -10.31 -20.50
C ARG A 35 31.45 -10.31 -19.04
N HIS A 36 30.35 -11.06 -18.80
CA HIS A 36 29.81 -11.83 -17.61
C HIS A 36 30.31 -11.60 -16.15
N PRO A 37 29.71 -12.17 -15.05
CA PRO A 37 28.57 -13.11 -14.86
C PRO A 37 27.63 -12.74 -13.66
N PHE A 38 26.64 -13.61 -13.37
CA PHE A 38 25.68 -13.65 -12.23
C PHE A 38 24.27 -13.10 -12.51
N LEU A 39 23.28 -14.01 -12.36
CA LEU A 39 21.83 -13.79 -12.25
C LEU A 39 20.97 -13.94 -13.51
N THR A 40 21.44 -14.78 -14.44
CA THR A 40 20.61 -15.68 -15.27
C THR A 40 19.85 -16.74 -14.44
N GLY A 41 19.19 -16.35 -13.34
CA GLY A 41 18.74 -17.29 -12.30
C GLY A 41 17.23 -17.53 -12.14
N PHE A 42 16.34 -16.79 -12.82
CA PHE A 42 14.88 -16.94 -12.59
C PHE A 42 14.04 -17.28 -13.81
N ALA A 43 14.58 -17.15 -15.03
CA ALA A 43 13.84 -17.48 -16.26
C ALA A 43 13.92 -18.97 -16.67
N GLY A 44 14.75 -19.77 -15.99
CA GLY A 44 14.94 -21.20 -16.29
C GLY A 44 14.15 -22.18 -15.40
N GLY A 45 13.43 -21.71 -14.38
CA GLY A 45 12.79 -22.56 -13.36
C GLY A 45 11.43 -23.17 -13.73
N PHE A 46 10.74 -22.64 -14.75
CA PHE A 46 9.36 -23.05 -15.05
C PHE A 46 9.21 -24.11 -16.14
N LEU A 47 10.25 -24.35 -16.97
CA LEU A 47 10.19 -25.37 -18.01
C LEU A 47 10.69 -26.75 -17.54
N GLY A 48 11.39 -26.83 -16.41
CA GLY A 48 11.85 -28.09 -15.82
C GLY A 48 10.85 -28.76 -14.88
N ALA A 49 10.00 -28.00 -14.18
CA ALA A 49 9.05 -28.54 -13.21
C ALA A 49 7.72 -29.01 -13.85
N GLY A 50 7.32 -28.43 -14.99
CA GLY A 50 6.04 -28.73 -15.64
C GLY A 50 5.97 -30.09 -16.33
N LEU A 51 7.10 -30.63 -16.81
CA LEU A 51 7.13 -31.93 -17.49
C LEU A 51 7.43 -33.10 -16.55
N PHE A 52 8.13 -32.87 -15.44
CA PHE A 52 8.37 -33.90 -14.41
C PHE A 52 7.08 -34.26 -13.64
N GLY A 53 6.16 -33.31 -13.51
CA GLY A 53 4.83 -33.53 -12.91
C GLY A 53 3.83 -34.26 -13.82
N LEU A 54 3.99 -34.20 -15.15
CA LEU A 54 3.07 -34.85 -16.10
C LEU A 54 3.47 -36.30 -16.42
N LEU A 55 4.72 -36.69 -16.15
CA LEU A 55 5.22 -38.06 -16.36
C LEU A 55 5.35 -38.86 -15.07
N SER A 56 5.24 -38.22 -13.89
CA SER A 56 5.00 -38.90 -12.62
C SER A 56 3.50 -39.16 -12.44
N GLY A 57 2.91 -39.88 -13.40
CA GLY A 57 1.53 -40.34 -13.37
C GLY A 57 1.27 -41.33 -12.23
N HIS A 58 1.08 -40.81 -11.02
CA HIS A 58 0.52 -41.54 -9.87
C HIS A 58 -0.63 -40.71 -9.27
N GLY A 59 -1.78 -40.77 -9.95
CA GLY A 59 -3.06 -40.75 -9.27
C GLY A 59 -3.44 -42.19 -8.90
N PHE A 60 -3.89 -42.43 -7.66
CA PHE A 60 -4.68 -43.63 -7.32
C PHE A 60 -5.51 -43.46 -6.03
N MET A 61 -6.35 -42.43 -5.98
CA MET A 61 -7.63 -42.34 -5.23
C MET A 61 -8.04 -40.87 -5.34
N GLY A 62 -9.03 -40.47 -6.11
CA GLY A 62 -10.24 -41.16 -6.52
C GLY A 62 -11.32 -40.09 -6.40
N GLY A 63 -11.89 -39.67 -7.53
CA GLY A 63 -12.67 -38.45 -7.61
C GLY A 63 -13.86 -38.42 -6.66
N VAL A 64 -13.88 -37.46 -5.74
CA VAL A 64 -15.08 -36.85 -5.16
C VAL A 64 -14.69 -35.56 -4.44
N GLY A 65 -15.28 -34.44 -4.85
CA GLY A 65 -15.41 -33.23 -4.04
C GLY A 65 -14.26 -32.21 -4.12
N GLY A 66 -14.47 -31.16 -4.92
CA GLY A 66 -13.65 -29.94 -4.98
C GLY A 66 -13.62 -29.09 -3.70
N LEU A 67 -13.70 -29.72 -2.52
CA LEU A 67 -13.60 -29.09 -1.19
C LEU A 67 -12.40 -29.63 -0.38
N PHE A 68 -11.88 -30.83 -0.67
CA PHE A 68 -10.72 -31.38 0.05
C PHE A 68 -9.37 -30.80 -0.41
N SER A 69 -9.30 -30.18 -1.59
CA SER A 69 -8.10 -29.52 -2.09
C SER A 69 -7.74 -28.25 -1.29
N PHE A 70 -8.74 -27.57 -0.73
CA PHE A 70 -8.55 -26.36 0.08
C PHE A 70 -7.96 -26.67 1.46
N ILE A 71 -8.34 -27.80 2.06
CA ILE A 71 -7.82 -28.26 3.35
C ILE A 71 -6.35 -28.67 3.23
N GLY A 72 -5.95 -29.27 2.10
CA GLY A 72 -4.55 -29.56 1.80
C GLY A 72 -3.69 -28.30 1.68
N LEU A 73 -4.21 -27.24 1.05
CA LEU A 73 -3.52 -25.96 0.91
C LEU A 73 -3.35 -25.22 2.24
N LEU A 74 -4.37 -25.22 3.11
CA LEU A 74 -4.29 -24.60 4.43
C LEU A 74 -3.30 -25.33 5.35
N LEU A 75 -3.26 -26.66 5.28
CA LEU A 75 -2.30 -27.46 6.04
C LEU A 75 -0.87 -27.21 5.55
N GLN A 76 -0.68 -27.04 4.25
CA GLN A 76 0.62 -26.70 3.65
C GLN A 76 1.11 -25.30 4.06
N ILE A 77 0.23 -24.29 4.12
CA ILE A 77 0.58 -22.94 4.61
C ILE A 77 0.94 -22.98 6.10
N GLY A 78 0.17 -23.70 6.92
CA GLY A 78 0.47 -23.86 8.35
C GLY A 78 1.84 -24.49 8.60
N LEU A 79 2.23 -25.48 7.80
CA LEU A 79 3.52 -26.16 7.92
C LEU A 79 4.68 -25.24 7.53
N VAL A 80 4.53 -24.40 6.50
CA VAL A 80 5.53 -23.39 6.11
C VAL A 80 5.72 -22.34 7.20
N VAL A 81 4.64 -21.82 7.78
CA VAL A 81 4.70 -20.84 8.89
C VAL A 81 5.42 -21.44 10.10
N MET A 82 5.11 -22.69 10.46
CA MET A 82 5.75 -23.39 11.58
C MET A 82 7.26 -23.56 11.36
N VAL A 83 7.70 -23.92 10.15
CA VAL A 83 9.12 -24.05 9.81
C VAL A 83 9.85 -22.71 9.85
N VAL A 84 9.26 -21.65 9.28
CA VAL A 84 9.83 -20.29 9.30
C VAL A 84 9.97 -19.78 10.74
N MET A 85 8.94 -19.96 11.56
CA MET A 85 8.93 -19.50 12.96
C MET A 85 9.93 -20.29 13.83
N TRP A 86 10.12 -21.58 13.56
CA TRP A 86 11.16 -22.41 14.20
C TRP A 86 12.57 -22.01 13.77
N LEU A 87 12.78 -21.69 12.48
CA LEU A 87 14.03 -21.17 11.93
C LEU A 87 14.39 -19.82 12.55
N VAL A 88 13.46 -18.86 12.57
CA VAL A 88 13.66 -17.54 13.19
C VAL A 88 14.04 -17.72 14.66
N ARG A 89 13.36 -18.59 15.40
CA ARG A 89 13.67 -18.88 16.81
C ARG A 89 15.01 -19.58 17.02
N ARG A 90 15.51 -20.32 16.01
CA ARG A 90 16.82 -20.99 16.07
C ARG A 90 17.99 -20.07 15.72
N PHE A 91 17.74 -19.01 14.94
CA PHE A 91 18.76 -18.04 14.54
C PHE A 91 18.70 -16.71 15.34
N SER A 92 17.63 -16.43 16.07
CA SER A 92 17.53 -15.30 17.01
C SER A 92 17.97 -15.62 18.45
N GLY A 93 18.41 -16.86 18.70
CA GLY A 93 18.88 -17.34 20.01
C GLY A 93 20.36 -17.12 20.31
N ALA A 94 21.07 -16.26 19.57
CA ALA A 94 22.49 -15.97 19.80
C ALA A 94 22.71 -14.48 20.11
N GLY A 95 22.40 -14.07 21.34
CA GLY A 95 22.73 -12.71 21.77
C GLY A 95 22.10 -12.23 23.06
N ASN A 96 22.34 -12.88 24.20
CA ASN A 96 22.68 -12.20 25.46
C ASN A 96 22.80 -13.19 26.63
N ALA A 97 24.03 -13.56 26.95
CA ALA A 97 24.39 -14.08 28.26
C ALA A 97 25.76 -13.48 28.64
N GLY A 98 25.80 -12.17 28.83
CA GLY A 98 26.96 -11.46 29.36
C GLY A 98 27.11 -11.74 30.85
N SER A 99 27.69 -12.89 31.20
CA SER A 99 28.15 -13.16 32.57
C SER A 99 29.48 -12.48 32.80
N ARG A 100 29.44 -11.47 33.67
CA ARG A 100 30.57 -10.66 34.12
C ARG A 100 31.39 -11.48 35.12
N MET A 101 32.65 -11.78 34.81
CA MET A 101 33.65 -12.18 35.80
C MET A 101 34.80 -11.17 35.73
N GLY A 102 35.03 -10.48 36.84
CA GLY A 102 36.01 -9.41 36.95
C GLY A 102 37.44 -9.94 36.97
N MET A 103 38.36 -9.14 36.41
CA MET A 103 39.78 -9.24 36.71
C MET A 103 40.37 -7.84 36.75
N GLN A 104 40.98 -7.51 37.88
CA GLN A 104 41.64 -6.24 38.18
C GLN A 104 42.95 -6.10 37.41
N GLY A 105 43.19 -4.90 36.88
CA GLY A 105 44.49 -4.48 36.36
C GLY A 105 44.52 -2.96 36.24
N PRO A 106 45.50 -2.25 36.83
CA PRO A 106 45.55 -0.80 36.78
C PRO A 106 46.38 -0.33 35.58
N SER A 107 45.89 0.66 34.84
CA SER A 107 46.57 1.95 34.61
C SER A 107 46.18 2.66 33.29
N ARG A 108 45.82 3.94 33.50
CA ARG A 108 45.99 5.13 32.63
C ARG A 108 44.96 5.47 31.55
N PRO A 109 44.71 6.79 31.34
CA PRO A 109 43.54 7.31 30.63
C PRO A 109 43.88 7.66 29.18
N VAL A 110 42.90 7.60 28.26
CA VAL A 110 42.76 8.46 27.07
C VAL A 110 41.50 8.06 26.28
N SER A 111 40.82 9.09 25.78
CA SER A 111 39.72 9.13 24.77
C SER A 111 38.27 9.13 25.28
N PRO A 112 37.47 10.16 24.91
CA PRO A 112 36.03 10.15 25.12
C PRO A 112 35.37 9.21 24.11
N PRO A 113 34.43 8.34 24.53
CA PRO A 113 33.68 7.53 23.58
C PRO A 113 32.62 8.40 22.91
N PHE A 114 32.71 8.52 21.59
CA PHE A 114 31.54 8.78 20.74
C PHE A 114 30.61 7.56 20.88
N GLY A 115 29.80 7.56 21.94
CA GLY A 115 28.65 6.69 22.02
C GLY A 115 27.61 7.23 21.05
N THR A 116 27.31 6.48 20.00
CA THR A 116 26.02 6.62 19.31
C THR A 116 24.95 6.31 20.34
N GLN A 117 24.47 7.35 21.02
CA GLN A 117 23.24 7.31 21.79
C GLN A 117 22.15 6.96 20.79
N GLN A 118 21.83 5.67 20.69
CA GLN A 118 20.49 5.24 20.30
C GLN A 118 19.56 5.98 21.26
N ALA A 119 18.93 7.03 20.75
CA ALA A 119 17.91 7.75 21.49
C ALA A 119 16.90 6.70 21.95
N PRO A 120 16.59 6.62 23.25
CA PRO A 120 15.56 5.70 23.72
C PRO A 120 14.29 5.98 22.91
N SER A 121 13.76 4.97 22.25
CA SER A 121 12.50 5.05 21.52
C SER A 121 11.41 5.34 22.54
N THR A 122 11.07 6.63 22.71
CA THR A 122 10.00 7.04 23.60
C THR A 122 8.72 6.35 23.13
N PRO A 123 8.02 5.59 24.00
CA PRO A 123 6.78 4.95 23.62
C PRO A 123 5.78 6.01 23.13
N VAL A 124 5.16 5.78 21.97
CA VAL A 124 4.13 6.69 21.46
C VAL A 124 2.92 6.59 22.37
N GLN A 125 2.64 7.67 23.09
CA GLN A 125 1.45 7.77 23.94
C GLN A 125 0.29 8.31 23.12
N ILE A 126 -0.80 7.54 23.05
CA ILE A 126 -2.06 7.98 22.45
C ILE A 126 -2.92 8.63 23.53
N THR A 127 -3.28 9.88 23.30
CA THR A 127 -4.05 10.71 24.23
C THR A 127 -5.54 10.71 23.87
N THR A 128 -6.41 11.17 24.77
CA THR A 128 -7.85 11.33 24.49
C THR A 128 -8.12 12.21 23.27
N ALA A 129 -7.31 13.25 23.04
CA ALA A 129 -7.42 14.12 21.87
C ALA A 129 -7.11 13.36 20.56
N ASP A 130 -6.21 12.39 20.60
CA ASP A 130 -5.89 11.56 19.44
C ASP A 130 -7.07 10.64 19.09
N TYR A 131 -7.75 10.04 20.07
CA TYR A 131 -8.97 9.26 19.84
C TYR A 131 -10.06 10.08 19.16
N GLN A 132 -10.28 11.32 19.61
CA GLN A 132 -11.23 12.24 18.97
C GLN A 132 -10.82 12.55 17.52
N ALA A 133 -9.53 12.75 17.26
CA ALA A 133 -9.02 12.98 15.91
C ALA A 133 -9.24 11.76 15.00
N PHE A 134 -9.06 10.54 15.50
CA PHE A 134 -9.30 9.33 14.71
C PHE A 134 -10.79 9.14 14.39
N GLN A 135 -11.67 9.33 15.37
CA GLN A 135 -13.12 9.29 15.16
C GLN A 135 -13.56 10.35 14.15
N GLN A 136 -13.07 11.59 14.28
CA GLN A 136 -13.41 12.66 13.35
C GLN A 136 -12.94 12.35 11.93
N THR A 137 -11.71 11.84 11.79
CA THR A 137 -11.16 11.43 10.49
C THR A 137 -12.04 10.38 9.82
N LEU A 138 -12.58 9.43 10.58
CA LEU A 138 -13.53 8.44 10.04
C LEU A 138 -14.78 9.12 9.48
N MET A 139 -15.41 10.03 10.24
CA MET A 139 -16.61 10.74 9.79
C MET A 139 -16.35 11.62 8.56
N ASP A 140 -15.20 12.30 8.56
CA ASP A 140 -14.81 13.21 7.48
C ASP A 140 -14.50 12.44 6.19
N ILE A 141 -13.82 11.29 6.28
CA ILE A 141 -13.55 10.44 5.11
C ILE A 141 -14.84 9.92 4.52
N GLN A 142 -15.78 9.45 5.34
CA GLN A 142 -17.09 8.98 4.84
C GLN A 142 -17.88 10.10 4.16
N THR A 143 -17.82 11.31 4.71
CA THR A 143 -18.44 12.49 4.10
C THR A 143 -17.78 12.85 2.77
N ALA A 144 -16.45 12.86 2.72
CA ALA A 144 -15.69 13.14 1.50
C ALA A 144 -15.92 12.08 0.42
N TRP A 145 -16.05 10.81 0.81
CA TRP A 145 -16.39 9.69 -0.08
C TRP A 145 -17.73 9.91 -0.77
N ASN A 146 -18.78 10.20 0.00
CA ASN A 146 -20.10 10.50 -0.53
C ASN A 146 -20.08 11.68 -1.50
N GLN A 147 -19.34 12.73 -1.18
CA GLN A 147 -19.21 13.91 -2.03
C GLN A 147 -18.26 13.72 -3.20
N GLN A 148 -17.55 12.58 -3.27
CA GLN A 148 -16.45 12.33 -4.20
C GLN A 148 -15.38 13.44 -4.16
N ASN A 149 -15.14 14.00 -2.97
CA ASN A 149 -14.28 15.14 -2.73
C ASN A 149 -12.83 14.71 -2.46
N ILE A 150 -12.11 14.41 -3.53
CA ILE A 150 -10.69 14.01 -3.46
C ILE A 150 -9.81 15.07 -2.77
N PRO A 151 -9.96 16.39 -3.03
CA PRO A 151 -9.18 17.40 -2.31
C PRO A 151 -9.34 17.35 -0.78
N ALA A 152 -10.54 17.03 -0.28
CA ALA A 152 -10.74 16.82 1.15
C ALA A 152 -9.98 15.59 1.65
N MET A 153 -10.07 14.45 0.94
CA MET A 153 -9.33 13.23 1.30
C MET A 153 -7.82 13.44 1.37
N GLN A 154 -7.25 14.22 0.45
CA GLN A 154 -5.82 14.57 0.44
C GLN A 154 -5.35 15.28 1.68
N GLN A 155 -6.25 15.96 2.38
CA GLN A 155 -5.91 16.59 3.63
C GLN A 155 -5.79 15.53 4.72
N MET A 156 -6.67 14.54 4.78
CA MET A 156 -6.83 13.61 5.91
C MET A 156 -6.22 12.22 5.71
N ALA A 157 -5.69 11.91 4.54
CA ALA A 157 -5.06 10.64 4.21
C ALA A 157 -3.71 10.85 3.51
N THR A 158 -2.84 9.84 3.56
CA THR A 158 -1.58 9.85 2.80
C THR A 158 -1.87 9.73 1.30
N PRO A 159 -0.95 10.17 0.41
CA PRO A 159 -1.14 10.11 -1.04
C PRO A 159 -1.49 8.70 -1.54
N GLU A 160 -0.93 7.67 -0.93
CA GLU A 160 -1.17 6.27 -1.27
C GLU A 160 -2.63 5.89 -0.98
N MET A 161 -3.16 6.25 0.19
CA MET A 161 -4.56 6.02 0.54
C MET A 161 -5.53 6.82 -0.32
N VAL A 162 -5.16 8.04 -0.71
CA VAL A 162 -5.95 8.84 -1.66
C VAL A 162 -6.02 8.17 -3.04
N SER A 163 -4.90 7.61 -3.54
CA SER A 163 -4.89 6.83 -4.78
C SER A 163 -5.85 5.65 -4.68
N TYR A 164 -5.77 4.90 -3.58
CA TYR A 164 -6.68 3.79 -3.30
C TYR A 164 -8.16 4.19 -3.32
N PHE A 165 -8.54 5.30 -2.66
CA PHE A 165 -9.92 5.80 -2.71
C PHE A 165 -10.34 6.22 -4.12
N ASN A 166 -9.46 6.92 -4.83
CA ASN A 166 -9.73 7.38 -6.19
C ASN A 166 -9.92 6.20 -7.16
N GLU A 167 -9.13 5.13 -7.03
CA GLU A 167 -9.28 3.91 -7.82
C GLU A 167 -10.62 3.23 -7.57
N GLN A 168 -11.07 3.12 -6.31
CA GLN A 168 -12.37 2.54 -6.00
C GLN A 168 -13.53 3.39 -6.52
N LEU A 169 -13.46 4.72 -6.38
CA LEU A 169 -14.46 5.63 -6.94
C LEU A 169 -14.52 5.55 -8.48
N ALA A 170 -13.36 5.44 -9.14
CA ALA A 170 -13.28 5.26 -10.59
C ALA A 170 -13.85 3.90 -11.02
N ALA A 171 -13.62 2.83 -10.26
CA ALA A 171 -14.20 1.52 -10.52
C ALA A 171 -15.73 1.56 -10.46
N LEU A 172 -16.31 2.17 -9.42
CA LEU A 172 -17.75 2.39 -9.30
C LEU A 172 -18.29 3.19 -10.50
N ALA A 173 -17.64 4.30 -10.82
CA ALA A 173 -18.05 5.15 -11.94
C ALA A 173 -18.01 4.41 -13.29
N SER A 174 -17.00 3.55 -13.52
CA SER A 174 -16.88 2.74 -14.74
C SER A 174 -18.02 1.73 -14.91
N GLN A 175 -18.61 1.30 -13.80
CA GLN A 175 -19.77 0.41 -13.75
C GLN A 175 -21.11 1.16 -13.83
N GLY A 176 -21.08 2.50 -13.92
CA GLY A 176 -22.28 3.34 -13.81
C GLY A 176 -22.94 3.25 -12.44
N ALA A 177 -22.17 2.86 -11.42
CA ALA A 177 -22.60 2.70 -10.04
C ALA A 177 -22.07 3.85 -9.17
N ARG A 178 -22.78 4.13 -8.08
CA ARG A 178 -22.36 5.07 -7.04
C ARG A 178 -22.66 4.46 -5.68
N ASN A 179 -21.65 4.40 -4.83
CA ASN A 179 -21.80 4.02 -3.45
C ASN A 179 -22.19 5.24 -2.60
N VAL A 180 -23.16 5.06 -1.71
CA VAL A 180 -23.68 6.10 -0.83
C VAL A 180 -23.76 5.54 0.58
N VAL A 181 -23.01 6.18 1.47
CA VAL A 181 -22.95 5.86 2.89
C VAL A 181 -23.78 6.88 3.67
N SER A 182 -24.59 6.46 4.65
CA SER A 182 -25.31 7.39 5.53
C SER A 182 -25.47 6.84 6.94
N ASP A 183 -26.01 7.65 7.86
CA ASP A 183 -26.20 7.30 9.28
C ASP A 183 -24.95 6.65 9.92
N VAL A 184 -23.77 7.25 9.67
CA VAL A 184 -22.51 6.77 10.22
C VAL A 184 -22.49 7.02 11.72
N ARG A 185 -22.34 5.96 12.52
CA ARG A 185 -22.25 6.01 13.97
C ARG A 185 -21.00 5.27 14.42
N PHE A 186 -20.12 5.99 15.09
CA PHE A 186 -18.98 5.38 15.74
C PHE A 186 -19.44 4.58 16.96
N LEU A 187 -18.96 3.35 17.09
CA LEU A 187 -19.33 2.47 18.20
C LEU A 187 -18.16 2.30 19.18
N GLN A 188 -16.98 1.98 18.66
CA GLN A 188 -15.80 1.68 19.46
C GLN A 188 -14.52 1.91 18.65
N GLY A 189 -13.45 2.30 19.33
CA GLY A 189 -12.12 2.43 18.75
C GLY A 189 -11.07 2.15 19.79
N ASP A 190 -10.43 0.99 19.71
CA ASP A 190 -9.36 0.59 20.63
C ASP A 190 -8.02 0.63 19.91
N VAL A 191 -7.02 1.29 20.50
CA VAL A 191 -5.67 1.29 19.95
C VAL A 191 -5.09 -0.11 20.09
N SER A 192 -4.75 -0.73 18.96
CA SER A 192 -4.10 -2.04 18.92
C SER A 192 -2.58 -1.92 18.99
N GLU A 193 -2.02 -0.88 18.38
CA GLU A 193 -0.58 -0.66 18.30
C GLU A 193 -0.25 0.83 18.20
N ALA A 194 0.84 1.26 18.80
CA ALA A 194 1.38 2.61 18.62
C ALA A 194 2.92 2.57 18.69
N TRP A 195 3.56 3.10 17.66
CA TRP A 195 5.02 3.06 17.53
C TRP A 195 5.57 4.30 16.83
N SER A 196 6.87 4.54 16.99
CA SER A 196 7.57 5.63 16.30
C SER A 196 8.66 5.03 15.43
N GLU A 197 8.74 5.49 14.19
CA GLU A 197 9.76 5.06 13.24
C GLU A 197 10.10 6.21 12.27
N ASN A 198 11.39 6.37 11.94
CA ASN A 198 11.86 7.32 10.93
C ASN A 198 11.37 8.77 11.14
N GLY A 199 11.21 9.20 12.40
CA GLY A 199 10.70 10.53 12.75
C GLY A 199 9.18 10.71 12.56
N MET A 200 8.44 9.61 12.40
CA MET A 200 6.98 9.57 12.33
C MET A 200 6.42 8.76 13.50
N ASN A 201 5.24 9.13 13.97
CA ASN A 201 4.46 8.36 14.93
C ASN A 201 3.30 7.70 14.19
N TYR A 202 3.07 6.43 14.51
CA TYR A 202 2.00 5.61 13.98
C TYR A 202 1.10 5.11 15.10
N ALA A 203 -0.18 4.94 14.77
CA ALA A 203 -1.16 4.33 15.66
C ALA A 203 -2.13 3.51 14.82
N THR A 204 -2.34 2.25 15.19
CA THR A 204 -3.38 1.40 14.61
C THR A 204 -4.52 1.28 15.61
N VAL A 205 -5.74 1.50 15.13
CA VAL A 205 -6.96 1.48 15.93
C VAL A 205 -7.96 0.51 15.31
N ALA A 206 -8.47 -0.41 16.13
CA ALA A 206 -9.60 -1.26 15.77
C ALA A 206 -10.88 -0.44 15.84
N MET A 207 -11.31 0.06 14.68
CA MET A 207 -12.51 0.87 14.51
C MET A 207 -13.72 -0.03 14.32
N ARG A 208 -14.74 0.14 15.16
CA ARG A 208 -16.06 -0.45 14.98
C ARG A 208 -17.09 0.66 14.83
N TYR A 209 -17.84 0.62 13.75
CA TYR A 209 -18.83 1.63 13.42
C TYR A 209 -20.01 1.00 12.68
N SER A 210 -21.19 1.61 12.78
CA SER A 210 -22.36 1.23 12.00
C SER A 210 -22.69 2.30 10.98
N LEU A 211 -23.18 1.88 9.81
CA LEU A 211 -23.63 2.80 8.77
C LEU A 211 -24.69 2.14 7.89
N ILE A 212 -25.44 2.95 7.18
CA ILE A 212 -26.27 2.53 6.06
C ILE A 212 -25.40 2.56 4.81
N ASP A 213 -25.24 1.42 4.15
CA ASP A 213 -24.48 1.28 2.91
C ASP A 213 -25.41 0.84 1.78
N LEU A 214 -25.44 1.62 0.70
CA LEU A 214 -26.15 1.24 -0.50
C LEU A 214 -25.39 1.69 -1.74
N THR A 215 -25.53 0.90 -2.80
CA THR A 215 -25.00 1.23 -4.12
C THR A 215 -26.16 1.45 -5.08
N THR A 216 -26.16 2.59 -5.77
CA THR A 216 -27.15 2.93 -6.79
C THR A 216 -26.57 2.86 -8.19
N ASN A 217 -27.39 2.53 -9.19
CA ASN A 217 -27.03 2.77 -10.59
C ASN A 217 -27.17 4.25 -10.98
N ALA A 218 -26.81 4.59 -12.22
CA ALA A 218 -26.93 5.94 -12.77
C ALA A 218 -28.37 6.52 -12.78
N MET A 219 -29.39 5.67 -12.68
CA MET A 219 -30.80 6.08 -12.59
C MET A 219 -31.26 6.31 -11.14
N GLY A 220 -30.37 6.14 -10.15
CA GLY A 220 -30.67 6.29 -8.73
C GLY A 220 -31.38 5.07 -8.11
N GLN A 221 -31.49 3.96 -8.84
CA GLN A 221 -32.08 2.73 -8.30
C GLN A 221 -31.03 1.99 -7.47
N VAL A 222 -31.43 1.50 -6.30
CA VAL A 222 -30.57 0.65 -5.45
C VAL A 222 -30.33 -0.68 -6.15
N ILE A 223 -29.06 -1.02 -6.34
CA ILE A 223 -28.62 -2.28 -6.97
C ILE A 223 -27.90 -3.20 -5.99
N ASP A 224 -27.45 -2.68 -4.85
CA ASP A 224 -26.84 -3.44 -3.76
C ASP A 224 -26.97 -2.69 -2.43
N GLY A 225 -26.91 -3.43 -1.32
CA GLY A 225 -27.03 -2.89 0.04
C GLY A 225 -28.47 -2.58 0.48
N SER A 226 -28.61 -1.79 1.54
CA SER A 226 -29.90 -1.43 2.14
C SER A 226 -29.97 0.06 2.44
N SER A 227 -31.12 0.68 2.19
CA SER A 227 -31.37 2.08 2.54
C SER A 227 -31.86 2.29 3.98
N THR A 228 -32.12 1.21 4.71
CA THR A 228 -32.76 1.27 6.05
C THR A 228 -32.12 0.38 7.11
N GLU A 229 -31.39 -0.66 6.69
CA GLU A 229 -30.75 -1.59 7.62
C GLU A 229 -29.27 -1.23 7.78
N PRO A 230 -28.84 -0.78 8.97
CA PRO A 230 -27.45 -0.45 9.20
C PRO A 230 -26.60 -1.72 9.28
N VAL A 231 -25.46 -1.70 8.62
CA VAL A 231 -24.41 -2.71 8.73
C VAL A 231 -23.37 -2.26 9.75
N THR A 232 -22.78 -3.22 10.47
CA THR A 232 -21.67 -2.95 11.39
C THR A 232 -20.37 -3.39 10.75
N ILE A 233 -19.38 -2.49 10.71
CA ILE A 233 -18.07 -2.70 10.12
C ILE A 233 -17.02 -2.70 11.23
N THR A 234 -16.06 -3.62 11.13
CA THR A 234 -14.87 -3.66 11.99
C THR A 234 -13.62 -3.65 11.11
N GLU A 235 -12.76 -2.66 11.32
CA GLU A 235 -11.57 -2.42 10.51
C GLU A 235 -10.41 -1.94 11.39
N LEU A 236 -9.18 -2.28 10.99
CA LEU A 236 -7.97 -1.70 11.55
C LEU A 236 -7.57 -0.49 10.71
N TRP A 237 -7.59 0.69 11.32
CA TRP A 237 -7.19 1.93 10.70
C TRP A 237 -5.82 2.34 11.25
N THR A 238 -4.83 2.47 10.37
CA THR A 238 -3.50 2.97 10.74
C THR A 238 -3.39 4.44 10.39
N PHE A 239 -2.96 5.22 11.36
CA PHE A 239 -2.74 6.65 11.24
C PHE A 239 -1.26 6.98 11.40
N VAL A 240 -0.83 8.05 10.74
CA VAL A 240 0.53 8.56 10.81
C VAL A 240 0.55 10.06 11.08
N ARG A 241 1.51 10.54 11.88
CA ARG A 241 1.82 11.97 12.06
C ARG A 241 3.32 12.18 12.25
N PRO A 242 3.87 13.37 12.02
CA PRO A 242 5.26 13.67 12.37
C PRO A 242 5.52 13.49 13.88
N ALA A 243 6.70 12.98 14.26
CA ALA A 243 7.04 12.76 15.67
C ALA A 243 7.09 14.06 16.50
N ARG A 244 7.38 15.18 15.83
CA ARG A 244 7.29 16.55 16.37
C ARG A 244 5.85 17.05 16.60
N GLY A 245 4.84 16.22 16.32
CA GLY A 245 3.44 16.56 16.38
C GLY A 245 2.87 17.05 15.06
N GLY A 246 1.56 17.30 15.05
CA GLY A 246 0.77 17.64 13.88
C GLY A 246 -0.52 16.84 13.81
N ARG A 247 -1.26 17.01 12.71
CA ARG A 247 -2.46 16.23 12.43
C ARG A 247 -2.11 14.78 12.15
N TRP A 248 -3.04 13.89 12.51
CA TRP A 248 -3.03 12.52 12.03
C TRP A 248 -3.54 12.45 10.58
N LEU A 249 -2.94 11.56 9.82
CA LEU A 249 -3.34 11.19 8.46
C LEU A 249 -3.62 9.69 8.44
N LEU A 250 -4.67 9.28 7.74
CA LEU A 250 -4.93 7.87 7.47
C LEU A 250 -3.88 7.33 6.48
N SER A 251 -3.18 6.26 6.85
CA SER A 251 -2.17 5.62 6.02
C SER A 251 -2.52 4.20 5.57
N ALA A 252 -3.41 3.52 6.29
CA ALA A 252 -3.90 2.19 5.88
C ALA A 252 -5.27 1.88 6.49
N ILE A 253 -6.05 1.08 5.77
CA ILE A 253 -7.27 0.41 6.26
C ILE A 253 -7.12 -1.09 6.01
N GLN A 254 -7.48 -1.91 6.99
CA GLN A 254 -7.54 -3.37 6.84
C GLN A 254 -8.85 -3.91 7.41
N GLN A 255 -9.52 -4.76 6.66
CA GLN A 255 -10.74 -5.42 7.15
C GLN A 255 -10.39 -6.56 8.11
N THR A 256 -11.07 -6.60 9.25
CA THR A 256 -11.00 -7.77 10.13
C THR A 256 -11.97 -8.83 9.61
N ARG A 257 -11.43 -9.98 9.21
CA ARG A 257 -12.21 -11.12 8.69
C ARG A 257 -13.07 -11.78 9.74
#